data_AF-A0A837HQF0-F1
#
_entry.id   AF-A0A837HQF0-F1
#
_cell.length_a   1.000
_cell.length_b   1.000
_cell.length_c   1.000
_cell.angle_alpha   90.00
_cell.angle_beta   90.00
_cell.angle_gamma   90.00
#
_symmetry.space_group_name_H-M   'P 1'
#
loop_
_entity.id
_entity.type
_entity.pdbx_description
1 polymer ?
#
loop_
_entity_poly.entity_id
_entity_poly.type
_entity_poly.pdbx_seq_one_letter_code
_entity_poly.pdbx_strand_id
1 'polypeptide(L)'
;MANKLLSALLKGTYSAITAYTVGDIVDYLGGSYACKVNSTGNLPTNTTYWALLADKGDTGATGATGATGATGATGSTGATGADGFDGVSAGLLYSFDTVTTDADPGAGKIRFNNATIASVTQLFLDNLENGGSDVSGFIDLWDDSTNTALRGTLKITKRGTETTFAVFNITGAVTDGTGYRKVVVTHIASAGTFSASDIVSILFTRTGDKGTDGAGAGDVVGPASATDAVPVLFDGTTGKLIKNSTPTGTGNPVLQTSPTFVTPVLDAATATSITTANIYGSIASGGDLLFNSTSHATKGTIGLGSLTTGLIYEESTDRLGLGIAPTHQFHLLMRADDDIYINARTNPRTITTGV
;
A
#
# COMPACT_ATOMS: atom_id res chain seq x y z
N MET A 1 61.96 100.08 -85.91
CA MET A 1 62.30 98.83 -86.63
C MET A 1 61.02 98.05 -86.86
N ALA A 2 60.86 97.54 -88.08
CA ALA A 2 59.65 96.91 -88.55
C ALA A 2 59.24 95.64 -87.77
N ASN A 3 57.94 95.47 -87.74
CA ASN A 3 57.12 94.32 -87.38
C ASN A 3 57.77 92.95 -87.65
N LYS A 4 57.80 92.08 -86.63
CA LYS A 4 57.56 90.66 -86.82
C LYS A 4 56.89 90.12 -85.55
N LEU A 5 55.60 90.42 -85.40
CA LEU A 5 54.70 89.52 -84.67
C LEU A 5 54.87 88.14 -85.31
N LEU A 6 55.74 87.33 -84.71
CA LEU A 6 55.94 85.94 -85.08
C LEU A 6 54.61 85.26 -84.76
N SER A 7 53.78 85.11 -85.79
CA SER A 7 52.52 84.39 -85.70
C SER A 7 52.82 82.98 -85.22
N ALA A 8 52.58 82.71 -83.93
CA ALA A 8 52.58 81.35 -83.42
C ALA A 8 51.49 80.59 -84.18
N LEU A 9 51.88 79.81 -85.19
CA LEU A 9 50.93 79.05 -85.97
C LEU A 9 50.71 77.74 -85.24
N LEU A 10 49.49 77.51 -84.78
CA LEU A 10 49.09 76.20 -84.26
C LEU A 10 49.16 75.19 -85.41
N LYS A 11 50.01 74.18 -85.27
CA LYS A 11 50.21 73.12 -86.27
C LYS A 11 49.42 71.84 -85.96
N GLY A 12 48.73 71.80 -84.81
CA GLY A 12 47.98 70.63 -84.34
C GLY A 12 48.92 69.52 -83.84
N THR A 13 48.52 68.25 -83.97
CA THR A 13 49.30 67.11 -83.47
C THR A 13 50.68 67.03 -84.10
N TYR A 14 51.71 66.86 -83.27
CA TYR A 14 53.10 66.70 -83.73
C TYR A 14 53.25 65.51 -84.69
N SER A 15 53.92 65.77 -85.81
CA SER A 15 54.40 64.81 -86.81
C SER A 15 55.92 64.88 -86.94
N ALA A 16 56.60 63.73 -86.87
CA ALA A 16 58.06 63.64 -86.93
C ALA A 16 58.67 63.99 -88.29
N ILE A 17 57.87 63.94 -89.37
CA ILE A 17 58.34 64.25 -90.73
C ILE A 17 58.13 65.72 -91.13
N THR A 18 57.43 66.49 -90.30
CA THR A 18 57.16 67.90 -90.54
C THR A 18 58.29 68.75 -89.96
N ALA A 19 58.75 69.75 -90.73
CA ALA A 19 59.70 70.74 -90.25
C ALA A 19 58.93 71.86 -89.52
N TYR A 20 59.30 72.09 -88.25
CA TYR A 20 58.76 73.15 -87.42
C TYR A 20 59.77 74.29 -87.28
N THR A 21 59.28 75.51 -87.30
CA THR A 21 60.08 76.71 -87.07
C THR A 21 59.82 77.29 -85.69
N VAL A 22 60.78 78.08 -85.19
CA VAL A 22 60.62 78.76 -83.89
C VAL A 22 59.27 79.47 -83.81
N GLY A 23 58.50 79.17 -82.76
CA GLY A 23 57.17 79.71 -82.51
C GLY A 23 56.00 78.82 -82.93
N ASP A 24 56.23 77.76 -83.73
CA ASP A 24 55.17 76.79 -84.05
C ASP A 24 54.73 76.02 -82.80
N ILE A 25 53.42 75.85 -82.63
CA ILE A 25 52.84 75.12 -81.48
C ILE A 25 52.26 73.79 -81.96
N VAL A 26 52.57 72.71 -81.25
CA VAL A 26 52.06 71.35 -81.53
C VAL A 26 51.43 70.72 -80.29
N ASP A 27 50.50 69.80 -80.51
CA ASP A 27 49.95 68.93 -79.48
C ASP A 27 50.69 67.58 -79.49
N TYR A 28 51.09 67.11 -78.30
CA TYR A 28 51.78 65.83 -78.15
C TYR A 28 51.47 65.21 -76.79
N LEU A 29 50.96 63.96 -76.79
CA LEU A 29 50.60 63.21 -75.58
C LEU A 29 49.67 63.95 -74.59
N GLY A 30 48.81 64.82 -75.12
CA GLY A 30 47.83 65.59 -74.33
C GLY A 30 48.36 66.92 -73.77
N GLY A 31 49.64 67.25 -73.99
CA GLY A 31 50.20 68.57 -73.73
C GLY A 31 50.42 69.37 -75.03
N SER A 32 50.56 70.69 -74.89
CA SER A 32 50.90 71.60 -76.00
C SER A 32 52.33 72.11 -75.84
N TYR A 33 53.10 72.16 -76.93
CA TYR A 33 54.52 72.50 -76.94
C TYR A 33 54.84 73.53 -78.03
N ALA A 34 55.67 74.53 -77.70
CA ALA A 34 56.19 75.52 -78.66
C ALA A 34 57.61 75.15 -79.13
N CYS A 35 57.85 75.22 -80.43
CA CYS A 35 59.16 75.01 -81.03
C CYS A 35 60.08 76.20 -80.67
N LYS A 36 61.21 75.94 -80.03
CA LYS A 36 62.23 76.94 -79.63
C LYS A 36 63.37 77.08 -80.63
N VAL A 37 63.67 76.00 -81.35
CA VAL A 37 64.75 75.91 -82.35
C VAL A 37 64.18 75.12 -83.52
N ASN A 38 64.39 75.58 -84.75
CA ASN A 38 63.91 74.88 -85.94
C ASN A 38 64.22 73.38 -85.85
N SER A 39 63.19 72.56 -86.02
CA SER A 39 63.24 71.15 -85.66
C SER A 39 62.45 70.29 -86.64
N THR A 40 63.07 69.21 -87.11
CA THR A 40 62.43 68.12 -87.85
C THR A 40 62.80 66.82 -87.15
N GLY A 41 61.83 65.96 -86.85
CA GLY A 41 62.06 64.65 -86.25
C GLY A 41 62.37 64.62 -84.75
N ASN A 42 62.69 65.75 -84.09
CA ASN A 42 62.87 65.76 -82.63
C ASN A 42 61.53 65.87 -81.90
N LEU A 43 61.30 64.96 -80.95
CA LEU A 43 60.05 64.90 -80.19
C LEU A 43 59.82 66.18 -79.35
N PRO A 44 58.55 66.59 -79.16
CA PRO A 44 58.19 67.74 -78.32
C PRO A 44 58.66 67.67 -76.86
N THR A 45 58.96 66.48 -76.34
CA THR A 45 59.55 66.28 -75.01
C THR A 45 61.02 66.67 -74.93
N ASN A 46 61.71 66.88 -76.06
CA ASN A 46 63.10 67.32 -76.06
C ASN A 46 63.18 68.83 -75.75
N THR A 47 63.59 69.14 -74.52
CA THR A 47 63.66 70.51 -73.99
C THR A 47 64.68 71.41 -74.69
N THR A 48 65.54 70.90 -75.57
CA THR A 48 66.41 71.76 -76.39
C THR A 48 65.62 72.40 -77.52
N TYR A 49 64.76 71.63 -78.19
CA TYR A 49 64.01 72.08 -79.38
C TYR A 49 62.61 72.59 -79.06
N TRP A 50 62.05 72.21 -77.90
CA TRP A 50 60.65 72.47 -77.56
C TRP A 50 60.48 73.00 -76.13
N ALA A 51 59.47 73.83 -75.93
CA ALA A 51 59.01 74.31 -74.63
C ALA A 51 57.60 73.78 -74.38
N LEU A 52 57.40 73.12 -73.24
CA LEU A 52 56.06 72.77 -72.76
C LEU A 52 55.30 74.06 -72.44
N LEU A 53 54.12 74.23 -73.04
CA LEU A 53 53.21 75.34 -72.77
C LEU A 53 52.12 74.96 -71.78
N ALA A 54 51.57 73.75 -71.93
CA ALA A 54 50.56 73.19 -71.06
C ALA A 54 50.71 71.68 -71.03
N ASP A 55 50.68 71.08 -69.84
CA ASP A 55 50.62 69.62 -69.68
C ASP A 55 49.18 69.13 -69.63
N LYS A 56 48.94 67.85 -69.89
CA LYS A 56 47.61 67.26 -69.71
C LYS A 56 47.22 67.32 -68.22
N GLY A 57 45.95 67.52 -67.93
CA GLY A 57 45.45 67.42 -66.56
C GLY A 57 45.67 66.03 -65.96
N ASP A 58 45.82 65.98 -64.64
CA ASP A 58 45.82 64.72 -63.89
C ASP A 58 44.49 63.99 -64.05
N THR A 59 44.52 62.66 -64.07
CA THR A 59 43.30 61.85 -64.04
C THR A 59 42.55 62.12 -62.74
N GLY A 60 41.26 62.43 -62.81
CA GLY A 60 40.44 62.71 -61.63
C GLY A 60 40.44 61.56 -60.62
N ALA A 61 40.27 61.89 -59.33
CA ALA A 61 40.23 60.90 -58.26
C ALA A 61 39.12 59.85 -58.50
N THR A 62 39.43 58.58 -58.29
CA THR A 62 38.45 57.49 -58.29
C THR A 62 37.33 57.80 -57.29
N GLY A 63 36.07 57.68 -57.69
CA GLY A 63 34.91 57.95 -56.83
C GLY A 63 34.88 57.09 -55.56
N ALA A 64 34.27 57.61 -54.50
CA ALA A 64 34.14 56.90 -53.23
C ALA A 64 33.41 55.55 -53.42
N THR A 65 33.91 54.50 -52.75
CA THR A 65 33.24 53.20 -52.69
C THR A 65 31.83 53.36 -52.10
N GLY A 66 30.82 52.76 -52.73
CA GLY A 66 29.43 52.82 -52.25
C GLY A 66 29.27 52.24 -50.85
N ALA A 67 28.26 52.73 -50.12
CA ALA A 67 27.95 52.24 -48.77
C ALA A 67 27.64 50.73 -48.78
N THR A 68 28.17 50.00 -47.79
CA THR A 68 27.82 48.60 -47.55
C THR A 68 26.30 48.47 -47.35
N GLY A 69 25.68 47.51 -48.04
CA GLY A 69 24.24 47.26 -47.92
C GLY A 69 23.82 46.90 -46.49
N ALA A 70 22.56 47.20 -46.15
CA ALA A 70 22.00 46.88 -44.84
C ALA A 70 22.09 45.36 -44.55
N THR A 71 22.46 45.01 -43.32
CA THR A 71 22.41 43.63 -42.83
C THR A 71 21.00 43.06 -43.02
N GLY A 72 20.89 41.85 -43.58
CA GLY A 72 19.59 41.18 -43.79
C GLY A 72 18.83 40.97 -42.46
N ALA A 73 17.50 40.89 -42.54
CA ALA A 73 16.66 40.65 -41.39
C ALA A 73 17.04 39.33 -40.68
N THR A 74 17.03 39.33 -39.35
CA THR A 74 17.18 38.11 -38.54
C THR A 74 16.11 37.10 -38.95
N GLY A 75 16.51 35.84 -39.18
CA GLY A 75 15.58 34.76 -39.51
C GLY A 75 14.53 34.54 -38.41
N SER A 76 13.37 34.01 -38.78
CA SER A 76 12.31 33.65 -37.82
C SER A 76 12.86 32.66 -36.79
N THR A 77 12.52 32.87 -35.52
CA THR A 77 12.74 31.88 -34.46
C THR A 77 12.16 30.52 -34.89
N GLY A 78 12.94 29.44 -34.73
CA GLY A 78 12.47 28.08 -35.03
C GLY A 78 11.24 27.72 -34.20
N ALA A 79 10.43 26.76 -34.68
CA ALA A 79 9.31 26.24 -33.90
C ALA A 79 9.79 25.74 -32.53
N THR A 80 9.05 26.06 -31.47
CA THR A 80 9.25 25.46 -30.14
C THR A 80 9.26 23.93 -30.29
N GLY A 81 10.23 23.25 -29.68
CA GLY A 81 10.25 21.78 -29.64
C GLY A 81 8.97 21.23 -29.00
N ALA A 82 8.61 19.98 -29.30
CA ALA A 82 7.52 19.32 -28.59
C ALA A 82 7.82 19.32 -27.08
N ASP A 83 6.81 19.59 -26.25
CA ASP A 83 6.92 19.48 -24.81
C ASP A 83 7.44 18.08 -24.42
N GLY A 84 8.26 18.00 -23.37
CA GLY A 84 8.64 16.71 -22.81
C GLY A 84 7.40 15.95 -22.34
N PHE A 85 7.46 14.61 -22.32
CA PHE A 85 6.39 13.83 -21.68
C PHE A 85 6.27 14.29 -20.22
N ASP A 86 5.12 14.86 -19.83
CA ASP A 86 4.82 15.07 -18.41
C ASP A 86 5.12 13.77 -17.65
N GLY A 87 5.67 13.87 -16.43
CA GLY A 87 5.83 12.71 -15.58
C GLY A 87 4.50 11.93 -15.53
N VAL A 88 4.52 10.67 -15.95
CA VAL A 88 3.30 9.87 -16.12
C VAL A 88 2.58 9.83 -14.78
N SER A 89 1.42 10.47 -14.67
CA SER A 89 0.60 10.41 -13.46
C SER A 89 0.30 8.93 -13.18
N ALA A 90 0.60 8.44 -11.98
CA ALA A 90 0.42 7.03 -11.66
C ALA A 90 -1.07 6.62 -11.78
N GLY A 91 -1.32 5.48 -12.43
CA GLY A 91 -2.66 4.93 -12.62
C GLY A 91 -3.13 4.90 -14.07
N LEU A 92 -4.40 4.55 -14.28
CA LEU A 92 -5.05 4.58 -15.60
C LEU A 92 -5.43 6.01 -15.98
N LEU A 93 -5.26 6.39 -17.24
CA LEU A 93 -5.66 7.71 -17.73
C LEU A 93 -7.03 7.66 -18.40
N TYR A 94 -7.89 8.61 -18.08
CA TYR A 94 -9.23 8.75 -18.67
C TYR A 94 -9.55 10.23 -18.92
N SER A 95 -10.45 10.50 -19.86
CA SER A 95 -11.06 11.81 -20.06
C SER A 95 -12.38 11.89 -19.30
N PHE A 96 -12.62 12.97 -18.53
CA PHE A 96 -13.83 13.10 -17.72
C PHE A 96 -15.06 13.50 -18.55
N ASP A 97 -16.18 12.80 -18.36
CA ASP A 97 -17.49 13.13 -18.91
C ASP A 97 -18.45 13.57 -17.79
N THR A 98 -19.11 14.71 -18.00
CA THR A 98 -20.03 15.34 -17.04
C THR A 98 -21.46 14.79 -17.08
N VAL A 99 -21.82 13.99 -18.09
CA VAL A 99 -23.10 13.27 -18.11
C VAL A 99 -23.18 12.37 -16.86
N THR A 100 -24.37 12.06 -16.34
CA THR A 100 -24.49 11.22 -15.12
C THR A 100 -25.30 9.95 -15.32
N THR A 101 -25.81 9.73 -16.52
CA THR A 101 -26.60 8.55 -16.85
C THR A 101 -25.74 7.31 -16.93
N ASP A 102 -26.32 6.21 -16.46
CA ASP A 102 -25.79 4.86 -16.58
C ASP A 102 -25.86 4.39 -18.04
N ALA A 103 -24.77 4.61 -18.75
CA ALA A 103 -24.55 4.25 -20.14
C ALA A 103 -23.04 4.31 -20.41
N ASP A 104 -22.62 3.66 -21.49
CA ASP A 104 -21.25 3.74 -21.99
C ASP A 104 -20.81 5.23 -22.10
N PRO A 105 -19.74 5.66 -21.39
CA PRO A 105 -19.24 7.03 -21.47
C PRO A 105 -18.54 7.31 -22.82
N GLY A 106 -18.18 6.27 -23.57
CA GLY A 106 -17.44 6.30 -24.81
C GLY A 106 -15.93 6.14 -24.60
N ALA A 107 -15.25 5.73 -25.68
CA ALA A 107 -13.83 5.38 -25.70
C ALA A 107 -12.93 6.30 -24.84
N GLY A 108 -12.21 5.72 -23.88
CA GLY A 108 -11.23 6.45 -23.08
C GLY A 108 -11.81 7.37 -22.01
N LYS A 109 -13.10 7.25 -21.66
CA LYS A 109 -13.78 8.16 -20.72
C LYS A 109 -14.20 7.52 -19.40
N ILE A 110 -14.23 8.36 -18.38
CA ILE A 110 -14.80 8.08 -17.07
C ILE A 110 -15.93 9.05 -16.77
N ARG A 111 -16.97 8.55 -16.12
CA ARG A 111 -18.16 9.30 -15.72
C ARG A 111 -18.54 8.98 -14.27
N PHE A 112 -19.11 9.96 -13.57
CA PHE A 112 -19.73 9.77 -12.26
C PHE A 112 -21.26 9.73 -12.38
N ASN A 113 -21.95 8.96 -11.55
CA ASN A 113 -23.40 8.89 -11.58
C ASN A 113 -24.12 10.10 -10.94
N ASN A 114 -23.37 11.08 -10.41
CA ASN A 114 -23.89 12.31 -9.83
C ASN A 114 -22.94 13.48 -10.13
N ALA A 115 -23.50 14.67 -10.36
CA ALA A 115 -22.71 15.88 -10.60
C ALA A 115 -21.98 16.37 -9.33
N THR A 116 -22.64 16.28 -8.17
CA THR A 116 -22.00 16.54 -6.87
C THR A 116 -21.13 15.35 -6.50
N ILE A 117 -19.81 15.56 -6.45
CA ILE A 117 -18.80 14.49 -6.20
C ILE A 117 -19.10 13.72 -4.90
N ALA A 118 -19.52 14.43 -3.84
CA ALA A 118 -19.86 13.82 -2.55
C ALA A 118 -21.10 12.89 -2.59
N SER A 119 -21.94 13.00 -3.63
CA SER A 119 -23.14 12.18 -3.82
C SER A 119 -22.92 10.98 -4.75
N VAL A 120 -21.71 10.81 -5.30
CA VAL A 120 -21.39 9.74 -6.24
C VAL A 120 -21.40 8.39 -5.53
N THR A 121 -22.13 7.44 -6.12
CA THR A 121 -22.23 6.05 -5.63
C THR A 121 -21.81 5.01 -6.66
N GLN A 122 -21.65 5.42 -7.93
CA GLN A 122 -21.14 4.58 -9.01
C GLN A 122 -20.28 5.42 -9.98
N LEU A 123 -19.21 4.80 -10.46
CA LEU A 123 -18.39 5.27 -11.56
C LEU A 123 -18.67 4.42 -12.80
N PHE A 124 -18.62 5.03 -13.98
CA PHE A 124 -18.69 4.33 -15.26
C PHE A 124 -17.39 4.59 -16.01
N LEU A 125 -16.62 3.54 -16.29
CA LEU A 125 -15.34 3.60 -16.98
C LEU A 125 -15.46 2.83 -18.29
N ASP A 126 -15.15 3.46 -19.41
CA ASP A 126 -15.00 2.74 -20.68
C ASP A 126 -13.98 1.61 -20.55
N ASN A 127 -14.12 0.54 -21.36
CA ASN A 127 -13.15 -0.55 -21.34
C ASN A 127 -11.76 -0.12 -21.85
N LEU A 128 -11.70 0.91 -22.70
CA LEU A 128 -10.46 1.51 -23.17
C LEU A 128 -10.03 2.65 -22.25
N GLU A 129 -8.75 2.70 -21.91
CA GLU A 129 -8.15 3.90 -21.32
C GLU A 129 -7.95 5.00 -22.40
N ASN A 130 -7.60 6.22 -22.00
CA ASN A 130 -7.51 7.40 -22.88
C ASN A 130 -6.58 7.25 -24.10
N GLY A 131 -5.59 6.34 -24.05
CA GLY A 131 -4.70 5.95 -25.15
C GLY A 131 -5.27 4.86 -26.07
N GLY A 132 -6.46 4.33 -25.76
CA GLY A 132 -7.19 3.35 -26.58
C GLY A 132 -6.88 1.89 -26.27
N SER A 133 -6.10 1.60 -25.23
CA SER A 133 -5.81 0.21 -24.82
C SER A 133 -6.93 -0.35 -23.97
N ASP A 134 -7.32 -1.61 -24.19
CA ASP A 134 -8.30 -2.30 -23.33
C ASP A 134 -7.68 -2.60 -21.96
N VAL A 135 -8.36 -2.15 -20.91
CA VAL A 135 -7.98 -2.32 -19.51
C VAL A 135 -9.10 -2.96 -18.67
N SER A 136 -10.15 -3.48 -19.31
CA SER A 136 -11.33 -4.01 -18.59
C SER A 136 -10.95 -5.14 -17.63
N GLY A 137 -10.04 -6.03 -18.06
CA GLY A 137 -9.58 -7.13 -17.22
C GLY A 137 -8.80 -6.67 -15.98
N PHE A 138 -8.15 -5.51 -16.02
CA PHE A 138 -7.50 -4.93 -14.84
C PHE A 138 -8.51 -4.24 -13.91
N ILE A 139 -9.54 -3.58 -14.47
CA ILE A 139 -10.64 -2.99 -13.68
C ILE A 139 -11.44 -4.08 -12.96
N ASP A 140 -11.64 -5.24 -13.59
CA ASP A 140 -12.32 -6.39 -13.00
C ASP A 140 -11.59 -6.93 -11.75
N LEU A 141 -10.30 -6.67 -11.57
CA LEU A 141 -9.57 -7.07 -10.36
C LEU A 141 -9.80 -6.12 -9.17
N TRP A 142 -10.51 -5.00 -9.36
CA TRP A 142 -10.64 -3.96 -8.34
C TRP A 142 -11.59 -4.35 -7.21
N ASP A 143 -12.49 -5.30 -7.42
CA ASP A 143 -13.39 -5.83 -6.41
C ASP A 143 -12.98 -7.21 -5.86
N ASP A 144 -11.90 -7.80 -6.34
CA ASP A 144 -11.46 -9.16 -5.96
C ASP A 144 -11.04 -9.32 -4.48
N SER A 145 -10.93 -8.22 -3.72
CA SER A 145 -10.66 -8.30 -2.28
C SER A 145 -11.78 -9.05 -1.56
N THR A 146 -11.41 -10.00 -0.70
CA THR A 146 -12.40 -10.71 0.13
C THR A 146 -12.94 -9.83 1.28
N ASN A 147 -12.38 -8.63 1.50
CA ASN A 147 -12.98 -7.62 2.37
C ASN A 147 -14.11 -6.87 1.64
N THR A 148 -15.33 -7.42 1.70
CA THR A 148 -16.46 -6.92 0.93
C THR A 148 -16.99 -5.54 1.38
N ALA A 149 -16.66 -5.11 2.60
CA ALA A 149 -17.03 -3.77 3.11
C ALA A 149 -16.14 -2.66 2.55
N LEU A 150 -14.88 -2.98 2.25
CA LEU A 150 -13.90 -2.07 1.67
C LEU A 150 -12.94 -2.86 0.79
N ARG A 151 -13.22 -2.93 -0.51
CA ARG A 151 -12.45 -3.76 -1.45
C ARG A 151 -11.17 -3.08 -1.93
N GLY A 152 -11.17 -1.74 -1.92
CA GLY A 152 -10.02 -0.91 -2.19
C GLY A 152 -10.40 0.56 -2.25
N THR A 153 -9.42 1.41 -2.52
CA THR A 153 -9.58 2.85 -2.64
C THR A 153 -9.14 3.30 -4.03
N LEU A 154 -9.95 4.17 -4.64
CA LEU A 154 -9.64 4.86 -5.87
C LEU A 154 -9.32 6.32 -5.55
N LYS A 155 -8.19 6.82 -6.07
CA LYS A 155 -7.89 8.24 -6.10
C LYS A 155 -7.87 8.71 -7.55
N ILE A 156 -8.81 9.57 -7.89
CA ILE A 156 -8.95 10.21 -9.21
C ILE A 156 -8.38 11.62 -9.09
N THR A 157 -7.37 11.95 -9.88
CA THR A 157 -6.68 13.26 -9.81
C THR A 157 -6.65 13.91 -11.19
N LYS A 158 -6.93 15.21 -11.28
CA LYS A 158 -6.81 15.96 -12.54
C LYS A 158 -5.34 16.09 -12.92
N ARG A 159 -4.99 15.73 -14.15
CA ARG A 159 -3.63 15.88 -14.68
C ARG A 159 -3.23 17.35 -14.72
N GLY A 160 -2.04 17.66 -14.20
CA GLY A 160 -1.52 19.03 -14.10
C GLY A 160 -2.15 19.88 -12.99
N THR A 161 -3.02 19.31 -12.14
CA THR A 161 -3.60 20.01 -10.99
C THR A 161 -3.89 19.03 -9.85
N GLU A 162 -2.86 18.67 -9.08
CA GLU A 162 -2.94 17.65 -8.02
C GLU A 162 -3.88 18.01 -6.87
N THR A 163 -4.22 19.30 -6.73
CA THR A 163 -5.20 19.80 -5.76
C THR A 163 -6.65 19.55 -6.18
N THR A 164 -6.90 19.16 -7.44
CA THR A 164 -8.22 18.74 -7.92
C THR A 164 -8.29 17.22 -7.96
N PHE A 165 -9.06 16.64 -7.02
CA PHE A 165 -9.12 15.19 -6.84
C PHE A 165 -10.46 14.71 -6.26
N ALA A 166 -10.75 13.43 -6.43
CA ALA A 166 -11.78 12.69 -5.71
C ALA A 166 -11.24 11.34 -5.22
N VAL A 167 -11.54 10.99 -3.98
CA VAL A 167 -11.17 9.72 -3.34
C VAL A 167 -12.45 8.96 -3.01
N PHE A 168 -12.48 7.71 -3.42
CA PHE A 168 -13.61 6.81 -3.27
C PHE A 168 -13.16 5.47 -2.70
N ASN A 169 -13.99 4.86 -1.86
CA ASN A 169 -13.85 3.47 -1.48
C ASN A 169 -14.73 2.59 -2.38
N ILE A 170 -14.19 1.49 -2.88
CA ILE A 170 -14.94 0.47 -3.61
C ILE A 170 -15.67 -0.39 -2.58
N THR A 171 -17.00 -0.36 -2.59
CA THR A 171 -17.86 -0.99 -1.58
C THR A 171 -18.81 -2.02 -2.18
N GLY A 172 -18.73 -2.27 -3.48
CA GLY A 172 -19.54 -3.27 -4.18
C GLY A 172 -18.76 -3.91 -5.32
N ALA A 173 -19.44 -4.80 -6.04
CA ALA A 173 -18.83 -5.50 -7.17
C ALA A 173 -18.60 -4.55 -8.36
N VAL A 174 -17.60 -4.87 -9.17
CA VAL A 174 -17.46 -4.33 -10.53
C VAL A 174 -18.39 -5.15 -11.43
N THR A 175 -19.24 -4.47 -12.20
CA THR A 175 -20.17 -5.15 -13.13
C THR A 175 -19.95 -4.67 -14.56
N ASP A 176 -20.07 -5.59 -15.51
CA ASP A 176 -20.03 -5.29 -16.95
C ASP A 176 -21.31 -4.57 -17.40
N GLY A 177 -21.15 -3.40 -18.02
CA GLY A 177 -22.21 -2.62 -18.64
C GLY A 177 -22.37 -2.86 -20.15
N THR A 178 -21.58 -3.75 -20.74
CA THR A 178 -21.35 -3.90 -22.19
C THR A 178 -20.64 -2.69 -22.80
N GLY A 179 -19.32 -2.81 -22.97
CA GLY A 179 -18.44 -1.74 -23.48
C GLY A 179 -17.78 -0.89 -22.39
N TYR A 180 -18.25 -1.00 -21.14
CA TYR A 180 -17.76 -0.23 -19.99
C TYR A 180 -17.97 -1.01 -18.69
N ARG A 181 -17.28 -0.59 -17.61
CA ARG A 181 -17.42 -1.13 -16.26
C ARG A 181 -18.09 -0.16 -15.31
N LYS A 182 -18.93 -0.71 -14.44
CA LYS A 182 -19.62 0.01 -13.37
C LYS A 182 -18.95 -0.34 -12.07
N VAL A 183 -18.43 0.67 -11.37
CA VAL A 183 -17.72 0.48 -10.11
C VAL A 183 -18.54 1.11 -8.99
N VAL A 184 -19.06 0.28 -8.08
CA VAL A 184 -19.83 0.74 -6.92
C VAL A 184 -18.89 1.32 -5.87
N VAL A 185 -19.13 2.58 -5.50
CA VAL A 185 -18.24 3.34 -4.64
C VAL A 185 -18.97 4.12 -3.54
N THR A 186 -18.22 4.51 -2.51
CA THR A 186 -18.61 5.52 -1.52
C THR A 186 -17.58 6.65 -1.51
N HIS A 187 -18.05 7.89 -1.44
CA HIS A 187 -17.17 9.07 -1.36
C HIS A 187 -16.43 9.13 -0.02
N ILE A 188 -15.16 9.54 -0.07
CA ILE A 188 -14.31 9.76 1.11
C ILE A 188 -13.90 11.22 1.21
N ALA A 189 -13.32 11.77 0.15
CA ALA A 189 -12.85 13.15 0.12
C ALA A 189 -12.76 13.66 -1.32
N SER A 190 -12.91 14.95 -1.53
CA SER A 190 -12.69 15.58 -2.84
C SER A 190 -12.36 17.05 -2.70
N ALA A 191 -11.61 17.59 -3.66
CA ALA A 191 -11.33 19.02 -3.77
C ALA A 191 -11.33 19.43 -5.25
N GLY A 192 -11.70 20.67 -5.52
CA GLY A 192 -11.86 21.18 -6.88
C GLY A 192 -13.08 20.60 -7.62
N THR A 193 -13.13 20.84 -8.93
CA THR A 193 -14.21 20.39 -9.82
C THR A 193 -13.62 19.83 -11.10
N PHE A 194 -14.12 18.68 -11.54
CA PHE A 194 -13.81 18.14 -12.87
C PHE A 194 -14.73 18.77 -13.92
N SER A 195 -14.16 19.15 -15.05
CA SER A 195 -14.87 19.66 -16.22
C SER A 195 -14.84 18.63 -17.35
N ALA A 196 -15.75 18.77 -18.32
CA ALA A 196 -15.74 17.92 -19.49
C ALA A 196 -14.37 17.96 -20.19
N SER A 197 -13.89 16.79 -20.61
CA SER A 197 -12.60 16.59 -21.26
C SER A 197 -11.36 16.80 -20.38
N ASP A 198 -11.51 17.09 -19.09
CA ASP A 198 -10.37 17.05 -18.17
C ASP A 198 -9.73 15.65 -18.19
N ILE A 199 -8.41 15.59 -18.38
CA ILE A 199 -7.67 14.34 -18.26
C ILE A 199 -7.45 14.04 -16.78
N VAL A 200 -7.83 12.84 -16.35
CA VAL A 200 -7.70 12.38 -14.97
C VAL A 200 -6.88 11.09 -14.91
N SER A 201 -6.09 10.93 -13.84
CA SER A 201 -5.43 9.67 -13.49
C SER A 201 -6.18 8.96 -12.38
N ILE A 202 -6.37 7.66 -12.52
CA ILE A 202 -7.06 6.80 -11.57
C ILE A 202 -6.05 5.84 -10.94
N LEU A 203 -5.69 6.12 -9.69
CA LEU A 203 -4.85 5.26 -8.89
C LEU A 203 -5.73 4.33 -8.04
N PHE A 204 -5.62 3.03 -8.26
CA PHE A 204 -6.24 2.01 -7.43
C PHE A 204 -5.26 1.49 -6.38
N THR A 205 -5.73 1.36 -5.15
CA THR A 205 -5.05 0.64 -4.07
C THR A 205 -6.00 -0.41 -3.51
N ARG A 206 -5.67 -1.69 -3.71
CA ARG A 206 -6.46 -2.81 -3.22
C ARG A 206 -6.40 -2.90 -1.69
N THR A 207 -7.54 -3.18 -1.06
CA THR A 207 -7.57 -3.61 0.34
C THR A 207 -7.13 -5.06 0.41
N GLY A 208 -6.23 -5.38 1.35
CA GLY A 208 -5.84 -6.76 1.60
C GLY A 208 -7.06 -7.66 1.76
N ASP A 209 -6.93 -8.90 1.32
CA ASP A 209 -7.97 -9.89 1.55
C ASP A 209 -8.27 -9.95 3.05
N LYS A 210 -9.54 -10.13 3.39
CA LYS A 210 -9.92 -10.56 4.71
C LYS A 210 -9.10 -11.82 4.99
N GLY A 211 -8.15 -11.74 5.92
CA GLY A 211 -7.50 -12.94 6.44
C GLY A 211 -8.59 -13.91 6.85
N THR A 212 -8.36 -15.22 6.71
CA THR A 212 -9.36 -16.27 6.97
C THR A 212 -10.16 -15.86 8.19
N ASP A 213 -11.37 -15.38 7.94
CA ASP A 213 -12.22 -15.02 9.02
C ASP A 213 -12.43 -16.31 9.79
N GLY A 214 -12.34 -16.23 11.11
CA GLY A 214 -12.93 -17.25 11.98
C GLY A 214 -14.45 -17.35 11.81
N ALA A 215 -15.00 -17.05 10.63
CA ALA A 215 -16.34 -17.36 10.17
C ALA A 215 -16.49 -18.87 9.87
N GLY A 216 -15.37 -19.61 9.79
CA GLY A 216 -15.36 -20.97 10.34
C GLY A 216 -14.96 -20.87 11.81
N ALA A 217 -15.94 -20.84 12.72
CA ALA A 217 -15.81 -20.99 14.17
C ALA A 217 -14.37 -20.81 14.71
N GLY A 218 -13.93 -19.56 14.88
CA GLY A 218 -12.50 -19.22 15.00
C GLY A 218 -11.68 -20.13 15.91
N ASP A 219 -10.63 -20.77 15.37
CA ASP A 219 -9.70 -21.83 15.86
C ASP A 219 -10.27 -22.98 16.72
N VAL A 220 -11.38 -22.75 17.41
CA VAL A 220 -11.99 -23.64 18.37
C VAL A 220 -13.48 -23.74 18.05
N VAL A 221 -13.84 -24.86 17.47
CA VAL A 221 -15.23 -25.21 17.11
C VAL A 221 -15.81 -26.06 18.23
N GLY A 222 -16.90 -25.60 18.84
CA GLY A 222 -17.74 -26.43 19.72
C GLY A 222 -18.68 -27.33 18.91
N PRO A 223 -19.14 -28.47 19.46
CA PRO A 223 -20.14 -29.28 18.78
C PRO A 223 -21.47 -28.52 18.70
N ALA A 224 -22.29 -28.83 17.70
CA ALA A 224 -23.63 -28.23 17.53
C ALA A 224 -24.56 -28.45 18.74
N SER A 225 -24.20 -29.38 19.64
CA SER A 225 -24.91 -29.69 20.89
C SER A 225 -24.42 -28.89 22.11
N ALA A 226 -23.54 -27.89 21.93
CA ALA A 226 -23.07 -27.05 23.02
C ALA A 226 -24.23 -26.27 23.66
N THR A 227 -24.24 -26.21 24.99
CA THR A 227 -25.25 -25.49 25.78
C THR A 227 -24.56 -24.40 26.61
N ASP A 228 -25.25 -23.29 26.86
CA ASP A 228 -24.72 -22.16 27.62
C ASP A 228 -24.43 -22.56 29.08
N ALA A 229 -23.40 -21.95 29.69
CA ALA A 229 -22.97 -22.14 31.07
C ALA A 229 -22.44 -23.55 31.47
N VAL A 230 -21.97 -24.37 30.51
CA VAL A 230 -21.35 -25.68 30.82
C VAL A 230 -19.83 -25.65 30.61
N PRO A 231 -19.00 -26.24 31.49
CA PRO A 231 -17.54 -26.21 31.36
C PRO A 231 -17.03 -26.78 30.02
N VAL A 232 -16.14 -26.07 29.34
CA VAL A 232 -15.59 -26.52 28.05
C VAL A 232 -14.61 -27.69 28.24
N LEU A 233 -14.75 -28.76 27.45
CA LEU A 233 -13.81 -29.89 27.39
C LEU A 233 -13.11 -29.96 26.03
N PHE A 234 -11.79 -30.13 26.03
CA PHE A 234 -11.03 -30.38 24.80
C PHE A 234 -11.24 -31.82 24.30
N ASP A 235 -11.40 -31.97 22.99
CA ASP A 235 -11.52 -33.25 22.30
C ASP A 235 -10.24 -33.61 21.53
N GLY A 236 -9.12 -33.60 22.26
CA GLY A 236 -7.80 -33.93 21.72
C GLY A 236 -6.68 -33.15 22.42
N THR A 237 -5.45 -33.38 21.97
CA THR A 237 -4.23 -32.78 22.53
C THR A 237 -3.84 -31.46 21.86
N THR A 238 -4.48 -31.10 20.75
CA THR A 238 -4.14 -29.91 19.95
C THR A 238 -4.77 -28.62 20.47
N GLY A 239 -5.78 -28.70 21.35
CA GLY A 239 -6.52 -27.54 21.86
C GLY A 239 -7.54 -26.92 20.90
N LYS A 240 -7.72 -27.51 19.71
CA LYS A 240 -8.56 -26.94 18.62
C LYS A 240 -10.00 -27.50 18.55
N LEU A 241 -10.25 -28.66 19.16
CA LEU A 241 -11.57 -29.28 19.18
C LEU A 241 -12.14 -29.22 20.59
N ILE A 242 -13.41 -28.79 20.71
CA ILE A 242 -14.19 -28.86 21.94
C ILE A 242 -15.25 -29.96 21.80
N LYS A 243 -15.62 -30.60 22.90
CA LYS A 243 -16.79 -31.49 23.00
C LYS A 243 -17.74 -31.03 24.10
N ASN A 244 -19.00 -31.48 24.01
CA ASN A 244 -20.01 -31.19 25.00
C ASN A 244 -19.64 -31.86 26.32
N SER A 245 -19.60 -31.10 27.40
CA SER A 245 -19.60 -31.62 28.76
C SER A 245 -21.04 -31.98 29.11
N THR A 246 -21.35 -33.27 29.16
CA THR A 246 -22.67 -33.66 29.66
C THR A 246 -22.68 -33.47 31.19
N PRO A 247 -23.78 -33.01 31.80
CA PRO A 247 -23.87 -32.85 33.26
C PRO A 247 -23.73 -34.17 34.04
N THR A 248 -23.70 -35.32 33.36
CA THR A 248 -23.82 -36.65 33.96
C THR A 248 -22.94 -37.74 33.34
N GLY A 249 -21.98 -37.43 32.45
CA GLY A 249 -21.25 -38.48 31.71
C GLY A 249 -19.75 -38.47 31.94
N THR A 250 -19.26 -39.40 32.77
CA THR A 250 -17.98 -40.16 32.74
C THR A 250 -16.69 -39.56 32.16
N GLY A 251 -16.60 -38.25 31.99
CA GLY A 251 -15.37 -37.51 31.87
C GLY A 251 -15.12 -36.92 33.23
N ASN A 252 -14.12 -37.43 33.92
CA ASN A 252 -13.67 -36.85 35.18
C ASN A 252 -13.47 -35.35 34.94
N PRO A 253 -14.18 -34.41 35.60
CA PRO A 253 -13.78 -33.03 35.66
C PRO A 253 -12.54 -32.91 36.58
N VAL A 254 -11.61 -33.86 36.48
CA VAL A 254 -10.28 -33.71 37.01
C VAL A 254 -9.57 -32.87 35.98
N LEU A 255 -9.54 -31.58 36.30
CA LEU A 255 -8.40 -30.73 36.02
C LEU A 255 -7.14 -31.54 36.34
N GLN A 256 -6.54 -32.10 35.28
CA GLN A 256 -5.30 -32.82 35.35
C GLN A 256 -4.24 -31.87 35.90
N THR A 257 -3.78 -32.15 37.12
CA THR A 257 -2.47 -31.77 37.66
C THR A 257 -2.21 -30.32 38.10
N SER A 258 -3.21 -29.53 38.51
CA SER A 258 -2.86 -28.38 39.36
C SER A 258 -2.68 -28.85 40.81
N PRO A 259 -1.49 -28.75 41.43
CA PRO A 259 -1.26 -29.15 42.83
C PRO A 259 -1.98 -28.25 43.84
N THR A 260 -2.77 -27.28 43.36
CA THR A 260 -3.57 -26.36 44.17
C THR A 260 -4.98 -26.26 43.61
N PHE A 261 -5.66 -27.41 43.50
CA PHE A 261 -7.11 -27.35 43.66
C PHE A 261 -7.41 -27.46 45.14
N VAL A 262 -7.85 -26.31 45.67
CA VAL A 262 -8.63 -26.17 46.90
C VAL A 262 -9.49 -27.42 46.99
N THR A 263 -9.30 -28.18 48.08
CA THR A 263 -10.19 -29.26 48.52
C THR A 263 -11.58 -28.99 48.00
N PRO A 264 -12.25 -29.90 47.26
CA PRO A 264 -13.64 -29.67 46.92
C PRO A 264 -14.34 -29.30 48.22
N VAL A 265 -14.69 -28.02 48.35
CA VAL A 265 -15.56 -27.60 49.43
C VAL A 265 -16.83 -28.30 49.00
N LEU A 266 -17.11 -29.42 49.65
CA LEU A 266 -18.42 -30.04 49.70
C LEU A 266 -19.30 -28.98 50.37
N ASP A 267 -19.65 -27.94 49.62
CA ASP A 267 -20.53 -26.93 50.14
C ASP A 267 -21.86 -27.61 50.43
N ALA A 268 -22.48 -27.17 51.51
CA ALA A 268 -23.67 -27.80 52.05
C ALA A 268 -24.92 -27.52 51.18
N ALA A 269 -24.78 -27.30 49.88
CA ALA A 269 -25.84 -26.86 48.99
C ALA A 269 -26.18 -27.87 47.90
N THR A 270 -26.23 -29.15 48.25
CA THR A 270 -27.30 -30.10 47.88
C THR A 270 -26.96 -31.45 48.46
N ALA A 271 -27.93 -32.12 49.08
CA ALA A 271 -27.75 -33.41 49.73
C ALA A 271 -27.46 -34.55 48.73
N THR A 272 -26.31 -34.52 48.06
CA THR A 272 -25.75 -35.67 47.36
C THR A 272 -24.85 -36.41 48.32
N SER A 273 -25.46 -37.21 49.19
CA SER A 273 -24.78 -38.28 49.88
C SER A 273 -23.97 -39.09 48.86
N ILE A 274 -22.69 -39.37 49.16
CA ILE A 274 -21.89 -40.33 48.42
C ILE A 274 -22.48 -41.73 48.69
N THR A 275 -23.55 -42.07 47.98
CA THR A 275 -24.13 -43.40 47.99
C THR A 275 -23.31 -44.22 47.01
N THR A 276 -22.56 -45.22 47.50
CA THR A 276 -21.76 -46.24 46.76
C THR A 276 -20.34 -45.92 46.29
N ALA A 277 -19.64 -44.86 46.75
CA ALA A 277 -18.22 -44.71 46.44
C ALA A 277 -17.31 -45.42 47.46
N ASN A 278 -16.40 -46.25 46.98
CA ASN A 278 -15.26 -46.69 47.76
C ASN A 278 -14.26 -45.54 47.86
N ILE A 279 -14.00 -45.04 49.07
CA ILE A 279 -12.94 -44.06 49.32
C ILE A 279 -11.63 -44.84 49.49
N TYR A 280 -10.79 -44.84 48.46
CA TYR A 280 -9.43 -45.37 48.54
C TYR A 280 -8.47 -44.23 48.92
N GLY A 281 -7.94 -44.26 50.13
CA GLY A 281 -6.87 -43.37 50.58
C GLY A 281 -5.80 -44.17 51.31
N SER A 282 -4.52 -43.90 51.03
CA SER A 282 -3.42 -44.34 51.88
C SER A 282 -3.17 -43.29 52.96
N ILE A 283 -3.19 -43.71 54.22
CA ILE A 283 -2.72 -42.88 55.34
C ILE A 283 -1.22 -43.11 55.54
N ALA A 284 -0.47 -42.05 55.81
CA ALA A 284 0.92 -42.18 56.24
C ALA A 284 0.98 -42.89 57.61
N SER A 285 2.13 -43.49 57.94
CA SER A 285 2.34 -44.11 59.26
C SER A 285 2.05 -43.10 60.38
N GLY A 286 1.10 -43.44 61.26
CA GLY A 286 0.66 -42.58 62.37
C GLY A 286 -0.35 -41.48 62.01
N GLY A 287 -0.90 -41.47 60.78
CA GLY A 287 -1.99 -40.57 60.41
C GLY A 287 -3.36 -41.14 60.77
N ASP A 288 -4.31 -40.25 61.12
CA ASP A 288 -5.70 -40.63 61.38
C ASP A 288 -6.58 -40.42 60.14
N LEU A 289 -7.46 -41.38 59.86
CA LEU A 289 -8.53 -41.23 58.89
C LEU A 289 -9.81 -40.82 59.61
N LEU A 290 -10.14 -39.54 59.56
CA LEU A 290 -11.28 -38.95 60.26
C LEU A 290 -12.51 -38.89 59.35
N PHE A 291 -13.56 -39.64 59.69
CA PHE A 291 -14.88 -39.51 59.09
C PHE A 291 -15.80 -38.72 60.03
N ASN A 292 -16.23 -37.53 59.62
CA ASN A 292 -17.12 -36.66 60.41
C ASN A 292 -18.44 -36.43 59.65
N SER A 293 -19.58 -36.60 60.31
CA SER A 293 -20.90 -36.22 59.76
C SER A 293 -21.47 -35.06 60.55
N THR A 294 -21.97 -34.03 59.86
CA THR A 294 -22.70 -32.90 60.46
C THR A 294 -24.20 -33.14 60.57
N SER A 295 -24.71 -34.27 60.04
CA SER A 295 -26.13 -34.65 60.07
C SER A 295 -26.32 -36.12 60.42
N HIS A 296 -27.11 -36.39 61.46
CA HIS A 296 -27.40 -37.74 61.98
C HIS A 296 -28.74 -38.30 61.46
N ALA A 297 -29.39 -37.66 60.48
CA ALA A 297 -30.77 -37.99 60.12
C ALA A 297 -30.92 -39.20 59.17
N THR A 298 -29.89 -39.54 58.39
CA THR A 298 -29.96 -40.63 57.40
C THR A 298 -28.60 -41.34 57.34
N LYS A 299 -28.46 -42.45 58.07
CA LYS A 299 -27.16 -42.98 58.55
C LYS A 299 -26.64 -44.13 57.68
N GLY A 300 -25.36 -44.07 57.27
CA GLY A 300 -24.65 -45.11 56.53
C GLY A 300 -23.65 -45.88 57.42
N THR A 301 -23.18 -47.04 56.96
CA THR A 301 -22.22 -47.89 57.67
C THR A 301 -20.78 -47.51 57.33
N ILE A 302 -19.88 -47.42 58.32
CA ILE A 302 -18.42 -47.32 58.09
C ILE A 302 -17.84 -48.73 58.27
N GLY A 303 -17.60 -49.43 57.16
CA GLY A 303 -16.93 -50.72 57.17
C GLY A 303 -15.42 -50.56 57.03
N LEU A 304 -14.65 -50.96 58.05
CA LEU A 304 -13.20 -51.11 57.94
C LEU A 304 -12.88 -52.60 57.73
N GLY A 305 -12.70 -52.98 56.46
CA GLY A 305 -12.53 -54.38 56.03
C GLY A 305 -13.77 -54.96 55.35
N SER A 306 -13.78 -56.28 55.13
CA SER A 306 -14.96 -56.99 54.61
C SER A 306 -16.12 -56.91 55.60
N LEU A 307 -17.35 -56.70 55.12
CA LEU A 307 -18.59 -56.66 55.90
C LEU A 307 -18.80 -57.88 56.82
N THR A 308 -18.07 -58.96 56.58
CA THR A 308 -18.17 -60.22 57.31
C THR A 308 -17.10 -60.40 58.41
N THR A 309 -16.02 -59.60 58.40
CA THR A 309 -14.85 -59.78 59.30
C THR A 309 -14.16 -58.45 59.64
N GLY A 310 -14.92 -57.37 59.79
CA GLY A 310 -14.41 -56.01 60.00
C GLY A 310 -14.75 -55.41 61.37
N LEU A 311 -14.12 -54.28 61.68
CA LEU A 311 -14.59 -53.39 62.75
C LEU A 311 -15.84 -52.66 62.24
N ILE A 312 -16.94 -52.82 62.99
CA ILE A 312 -18.22 -52.20 62.72
C ILE A 312 -18.54 -51.28 63.88
N TYR A 313 -18.76 -50.00 63.59
CA TYR A 313 -19.32 -49.09 64.56
C TYR A 313 -20.84 -49.15 64.49
N GLU A 314 -21.48 -49.56 65.59
CA GLU A 314 -22.94 -49.68 65.73
C GLU A 314 -23.48 -48.48 66.52
N GLU A 315 -23.99 -47.49 65.79
CA GLU A 315 -24.36 -46.19 66.34
C GLU A 315 -25.62 -46.24 67.22
N SER A 316 -26.50 -47.25 67.05
CA SER A 316 -27.68 -47.42 67.92
C SER A 316 -27.33 -47.69 69.38
N THR A 317 -26.09 -48.13 69.64
CA THR A 317 -25.58 -48.41 70.98
C THR A 317 -24.31 -47.62 71.32
N ASP A 318 -23.81 -46.80 70.41
CA ASP A 318 -22.52 -46.09 70.49
C ASP A 318 -21.36 -47.05 70.85
N ARG A 319 -21.23 -48.15 70.09
CA ARG A 319 -20.20 -49.17 70.33
C ARG A 319 -19.41 -49.43 69.06
N LEU A 320 -18.09 -49.38 69.17
CA LEU A 320 -17.20 -50.00 68.20
C LEU A 320 -17.12 -51.49 68.51
N GLY A 321 -17.63 -52.33 67.60
CA GLY A 321 -17.67 -53.78 67.73
C GLY A 321 -16.91 -54.47 66.60
N LEU A 322 -16.57 -55.74 66.80
CA LEU A 322 -16.17 -56.63 65.72
C LEU A 322 -17.44 -57.29 65.20
N GLY A 323 -17.74 -57.13 63.90
CA GLY A 323 -18.90 -57.75 63.29
C GLY A 323 -18.72 -59.27 63.20
N ILE A 324 -19.38 -60.02 64.08
CA ILE A 324 -19.45 -61.48 63.99
C ILE A 324 -20.91 -61.91 63.83
N ALA A 325 -21.15 -62.89 62.95
CA ALA A 325 -22.48 -63.47 62.78
C ALA A 325 -22.96 -64.11 64.11
N PRO A 326 -24.28 -64.11 64.42
CA PRO A 326 -24.83 -64.61 65.69
C PRO A 326 -24.49 -66.07 66.05
N THR A 327 -24.01 -66.85 65.09
CA THR A 327 -23.63 -68.26 65.23
C THR A 327 -22.14 -68.50 65.50
N HIS A 328 -21.32 -67.44 65.54
CA HIS A 328 -19.86 -67.57 65.69
C HIS A 328 -19.41 -67.07 67.06
N GLN A 329 -18.62 -67.89 67.77
CA GLN A 329 -17.91 -67.44 68.96
C GLN A 329 -16.69 -66.63 68.53
N PHE A 330 -16.46 -65.49 69.19
CA PHE A 330 -15.20 -64.77 69.09
C PHE A 330 -14.23 -65.29 70.13
N HIS A 331 -13.08 -65.78 69.69
CA HIS A 331 -12.00 -66.22 70.56
C HIS A 331 -10.93 -65.13 70.58
N LEU A 332 -10.68 -64.54 71.75
CA LEU A 332 -9.45 -63.78 71.99
C LEU A 332 -8.37 -64.80 72.35
N LEU A 333 -7.52 -65.15 71.37
CA LEU A 333 -6.32 -65.93 71.67
C LEU A 333 -5.29 -65.03 72.34
N MET A 334 -5.00 -65.30 73.60
CA MET A 334 -3.97 -64.62 74.36
C MET A 334 -2.73 -65.50 74.44
N ARG A 335 -1.53 -64.90 74.42
CA ARG A 335 -0.33 -65.61 74.88
C ARG A 335 -0.37 -65.62 76.42
N ALA A 336 0.30 -66.60 77.03
CA ALA A 336 0.14 -66.94 78.45
C ALA A 336 0.39 -65.77 79.44
N ASP A 337 1.02 -64.69 79.00
CA ASP A 337 1.48 -63.58 79.84
C ASP A 337 0.89 -62.20 79.45
N ASP A 338 -0.11 -62.15 78.56
CA ASP A 338 -0.76 -60.89 78.20
C ASP A 338 -2.01 -60.63 79.07
N ASP A 339 -2.26 -59.37 79.46
CA ASP A 339 -3.47 -58.97 80.18
C ASP A 339 -4.50 -58.34 79.21
N ILE A 340 -5.79 -58.67 79.38
CA ILE A 340 -6.89 -57.91 78.76
C ILE A 340 -7.38 -56.87 79.74
N TYR A 341 -7.27 -55.59 79.37
CA TYR A 341 -7.83 -54.48 80.14
C TYR A 341 -9.19 -54.04 79.57
N ILE A 342 -10.28 -54.50 80.17
CA ILE A 342 -11.64 -54.02 79.84
C ILE A 342 -12.03 -52.91 80.81
N ASN A 343 -11.95 -51.66 80.37
CA ASN A 343 -12.38 -50.52 81.18
C ASN A 343 -13.88 -50.23 80.93
N ALA A 344 -14.77 -50.72 81.80
CA ALA A 344 -16.19 -50.40 81.75
C ALA A 344 -16.43 -49.06 82.46
N ARG A 345 -16.59 -47.97 81.69
CA ARG A 345 -16.57 -46.61 82.29
C ARG A 345 -17.79 -46.26 83.15
N THR A 346 -18.93 -46.94 83.04
CA THR A 346 -20.09 -46.68 83.90
C THR A 346 -21.10 -47.85 83.85
N ASN A 347 -21.49 -48.34 85.04
CA ASN A 347 -22.36 -49.47 85.38
C ASN A 347 -21.68 -50.85 85.53
N PRO A 348 -21.91 -51.58 86.63
CA PRO A 348 -21.33 -52.91 86.83
C PRO A 348 -21.90 -53.86 85.79
N ARG A 349 -21.05 -54.36 84.89
CA ARG A 349 -21.40 -55.47 84.00
C ARG A 349 -20.67 -56.72 84.49
N THR A 350 -21.42 -57.79 84.73
CA THR A 350 -20.89 -59.09 85.13
C THR A 350 -20.13 -59.70 83.96
N ILE A 351 -18.85 -60.02 84.16
CA ILE A 351 -18.08 -60.87 83.26
C ILE A 351 -18.26 -62.30 83.77
N THR A 352 -18.97 -63.14 83.02
CA THR A 352 -19.07 -64.57 83.33
C THR A 352 -18.02 -65.30 82.50
N THR A 353 -16.99 -65.83 83.15
CA THR A 353 -16.05 -66.76 82.51
C THR A 353 -16.69 -68.15 82.52
N GLY A 354 -17.04 -68.69 81.36
CA GLY A 354 -17.34 -70.11 81.23
C GLY A 354 -16.02 -70.89 81.21
N VAL A 355 -15.87 -71.86 82.11
CA VAL A 355 -14.83 -72.90 81.99
C VAL A 355 -15.37 -73.99 81.07
#